data_AF-A0A9W6BHV4-F1
#
_entry.id   AF-A0A9W6BHV4-F1
#
_cell.length_a   1.000
_cell.length_b   1.000
_cell.length_c   1.000
_cell.angle_alpha   90.00
_cell.angle_beta   90.00
_cell.angle_gamma   90.00
#
_symmetry.space_group_name_H-M   'P 1'
#
loop_
_entity.id
_entity.type
_entity.pdbx_description
1 polymer ?
#
loop_
_entity_poly.entity_id
_entity_poly.type
_entity_poly.pdbx_seq_one_letter_code
_entity_poly.pdbx_strand_id
1 'polypeptide(L)'
;MRQRPRAEDKFIAVDSLLGSETRTEPLDEQEQEAVIREFEALSLQDHKRWRMVFGGGALAAGIFFLYAAWRQYVEPFGVRYTGELRSTIRADAATALLLLQSASLLASAGGLLTSKLPPPGDRAAGCLPFAVRHRAALWGGAGGAAVGAACWMVVLVRSVQIHGRKYGSHWELAWLPVGPLAACLLCCHVASMLAGTEREIQRLRGYRYRFKKL
;
A
#
# COMPACT_ATOMS: atom_id res chain seq x y z
N MET A 1 -12.45 -23.99 19.70
CA MET A 1 -12.35 -23.29 18.39
C MET A 1 -13.20 -22.02 18.46
N ARG A 2 -12.58 -20.83 18.52
CA ARG A 2 -13.32 -19.55 18.45
C ARG A 2 -13.70 -19.29 16.99
N GLN A 3 -14.98 -19.41 16.66
CA GLN A 3 -15.49 -19.01 15.35
C GLN A 3 -15.25 -17.51 15.19
N ARG A 4 -14.50 -17.12 14.15
CA ARG A 4 -14.39 -15.72 13.73
C ARG A 4 -15.73 -15.35 13.09
N PRO A 5 -16.44 -14.32 13.56
CA PRO A 5 -17.66 -13.88 12.91
C PRO A 5 -17.36 -13.47 11.47
N ARG A 6 -18.25 -13.86 10.55
CA ARG A 6 -18.14 -13.57 9.11
C ARG A 6 -18.31 -12.07 8.90
N ALA A 7 -17.74 -11.50 7.85
CA ALA A 7 -17.84 -10.05 7.60
C ALA A 7 -19.30 -9.58 7.47
N GLU A 8 -20.18 -10.41 6.90
CA GLU A 8 -21.64 -10.18 6.86
C GLU A 8 -22.24 -10.01 8.26
N ASP A 9 -21.88 -10.87 9.21
CA ASP A 9 -22.43 -10.81 10.58
C ASP A 9 -22.11 -9.48 11.28
N LYS A 10 -21.02 -8.80 10.88
CA LYS A 10 -20.61 -7.54 11.49
C LYS A 10 -21.29 -6.31 10.88
N PHE A 11 -21.56 -6.33 9.58
CA PHE A 11 -22.38 -5.28 8.96
C PHE A 11 -23.83 -5.40 9.43
N ILE A 12 -24.33 -6.62 9.57
CA ILE A 12 -25.63 -6.90 10.20
C ILE A 12 -25.67 -6.38 11.65
N ALA A 13 -24.57 -6.49 12.40
CA ALA A 13 -24.49 -5.93 13.75
C ALA A 13 -24.57 -4.39 13.78
N VAL A 14 -23.83 -3.70 12.89
CA VAL A 14 -23.89 -2.23 12.81
C VAL A 14 -25.26 -1.74 12.31
N ASP A 15 -25.85 -2.40 11.32
CA ASP A 15 -27.19 -2.06 10.83
C ASP A 15 -28.26 -2.35 11.89
N SER A 16 -28.07 -3.40 12.70
CA SER A 16 -28.94 -3.68 13.85
C SER A 16 -28.83 -2.62 14.95
N LEU A 17 -27.64 -2.01 15.14
CA LEU A 17 -27.45 -0.90 16.06
C LEU A 17 -28.08 0.41 15.56
N LEU A 18 -28.14 0.62 14.25
CA LEU A 18 -28.77 1.79 13.65
C LEU A 18 -30.30 1.68 13.60
N GLY A 19 -30.84 0.47 13.74
CA GLY A 19 -32.27 0.19 13.60
C GLY A 19 -32.72 0.20 12.13
N SER A 20 -33.90 -0.36 11.84
CA SER A 20 -34.48 -0.31 10.49
C SER A 20 -34.57 1.14 10.00
N GLU A 21 -34.42 1.37 8.68
CA GLU A 21 -34.32 2.67 7.97
C GLU A 21 -35.40 3.75 8.28
N THR A 22 -36.32 3.48 9.19
CA THR A 22 -37.45 4.31 9.61
C THR A 22 -37.25 5.08 10.92
N ARG A 23 -36.11 4.97 11.61
CA ARG A 23 -35.90 5.69 12.88
C ARG A 23 -35.63 7.18 12.62
N THR A 24 -36.63 8.02 12.87
CA THR A 24 -36.56 9.50 12.77
C THR A 24 -35.96 10.17 14.01
N GLU A 25 -35.75 9.43 15.09
CA GLU A 25 -35.16 9.94 16.34
C GLU A 25 -33.62 9.88 16.30
N PRO A 26 -32.91 10.93 16.77
CA PRO A 26 -31.46 10.89 16.89
C PRO A 26 -31.02 9.81 17.89
N LEU A 27 -29.90 9.12 17.61
CA LEU A 27 -29.34 8.09 18.50
C LEU A 27 -29.05 8.64 19.89
N ASP A 28 -29.34 7.86 20.92
CA ASP A 28 -28.94 8.14 22.30
C ASP A 28 -27.41 8.10 22.45
N GLU A 29 -26.86 8.75 23.48
CA GLU A 29 -25.41 8.86 23.68
C GLU A 29 -24.75 7.48 23.85
N GLN A 30 -25.43 6.53 24.51
CA GLN A 30 -24.95 5.17 24.69
C GLN A 30 -24.94 4.37 23.38
N GLU A 31 -25.99 4.50 22.58
CA GLU A 31 -26.10 3.87 21.26
C GLU A 31 -25.01 4.43 20.31
N GLN A 32 -24.81 5.75 20.32
CA GLN A 32 -23.79 6.41 19.52
C GLN A 32 -22.37 5.95 19.91
N GLU A 33 -22.11 5.75 21.20
CA GLU A 33 -20.82 5.23 21.66
C GLU A 33 -20.61 3.75 21.30
N ALA A 34 -21.64 2.93 21.33
CA ALA A 34 -21.58 1.55 20.88
C ALA A 34 -21.22 1.46 19.39
N VAL A 35 -21.90 2.25 18.54
CA VAL A 35 -21.62 2.32 17.10
C VAL A 35 -20.19 2.81 16.82
N ILE A 36 -19.74 3.86 17.51
CA ILE A 36 -18.36 4.38 17.33
C ILE A 36 -17.33 3.30 17.73
N ARG A 37 -17.53 2.60 18.86
CA ARG A 37 -16.60 1.55 19.30
C ARG A 37 -16.56 0.38 18.32
N GLU A 38 -17.70 -0.04 17.80
CA GLU A 38 -17.77 -1.14 16.84
C GLU A 38 -17.14 -0.75 15.50
N PHE A 39 -17.43 0.44 14.99
CA PHE A 39 -16.81 0.96 13.76
C PHE A 39 -15.30 1.09 13.91
N GLU A 40 -14.80 1.52 15.07
CA GLU A 40 -13.36 1.52 15.36
C GLU A 40 -12.77 0.11 15.37
N ALA A 41 -13.43 -0.85 16.01
CA ALA A 41 -12.99 -2.24 16.07
C ALA A 41 -12.88 -2.86 14.66
N LEU A 42 -13.89 -2.61 13.82
CA LEU A 42 -13.95 -2.99 12.41
C LEU A 42 -12.82 -2.36 11.60
N SER A 43 -12.71 -1.04 11.66
CA SER A 43 -11.70 -0.26 10.95
C SER A 43 -10.29 -0.76 11.26
N LEU A 44 -9.96 -1.08 12.51
CA LEU A 44 -8.61 -1.58 12.83
C LEU A 44 -8.30 -2.94 12.26
N GLN A 45 -9.30 -3.83 12.26
CA GLN A 45 -9.10 -5.16 11.70
C GLN A 45 -8.83 -5.05 10.21
N ASP A 46 -9.58 -4.22 9.52
CA ASP A 46 -9.38 -3.95 8.10
C ASP A 46 -8.05 -3.23 7.84
N HIS A 47 -7.70 -2.25 8.68
CA HIS A 47 -6.42 -1.56 8.60
C HIS A 47 -5.25 -2.54 8.72
N LYS A 48 -5.27 -3.45 9.71
CA LYS A 48 -4.23 -4.48 9.87
C LYS A 48 -4.19 -5.43 8.68
N ARG A 49 -5.36 -5.86 8.19
CA ARG A 49 -5.47 -6.80 7.07
C ARG A 49 -4.88 -6.20 5.78
N TRP A 50 -5.33 -5.00 5.41
CA TRP A 50 -4.88 -4.35 4.18
C TRP A 50 -3.40 -4.00 4.20
N ARG A 51 -2.88 -3.55 5.34
CA ARG A 51 -1.45 -3.27 5.50
C ARG A 51 -0.60 -4.52 5.40
N MET A 52 -1.06 -5.64 5.95
CA MET A 52 -0.35 -6.91 5.85
C MET A 52 -0.34 -7.44 4.42
N VAL A 53 -1.48 -7.39 3.72
CA VAL A 53 -1.59 -7.86 2.33
C VAL A 53 -0.71 -7.04 1.39
N PHE A 54 -0.89 -5.71 1.37
CA PHE A 54 -0.16 -4.85 0.42
C PHE A 54 1.28 -4.61 0.85
N GLY A 55 1.53 -4.41 2.15
CA GLY A 55 2.88 -4.23 2.68
C GLY A 55 3.71 -5.50 2.58
N GLY A 56 3.10 -6.67 2.87
CA GLY A 56 3.75 -7.97 2.70
C GLY A 56 4.02 -8.30 1.23
N GLY A 57 3.06 -8.00 0.34
CA GLY A 57 3.25 -8.15 -1.10
C GLY A 57 4.39 -7.28 -1.64
N ALA A 58 4.43 -5.99 -1.25
CA ALA A 58 5.52 -5.09 -1.62
C ALA A 58 6.87 -5.51 -1.04
N LEU A 59 6.91 -6.06 0.18
CA LEU A 59 8.13 -6.62 0.78
C LEU A 59 8.64 -7.82 -0.03
N ALA A 60 7.76 -8.77 -0.35
CA ALA A 60 8.13 -9.94 -1.15
C ALA A 60 8.64 -9.54 -2.54
N ALA A 61 7.97 -8.59 -3.21
CA ALA A 61 8.44 -8.02 -4.46
C ALA A 61 9.80 -7.32 -4.30
N GLY A 62 9.99 -6.53 -3.23
CA GLY A 62 11.26 -5.85 -2.96
C GLY A 62 12.42 -6.82 -2.79
N ILE A 63 12.20 -7.94 -2.08
CA ILE A 63 13.18 -9.01 -1.93
C ILE A 63 13.47 -9.69 -3.27
N PHE A 64 12.44 -9.96 -4.07
CA PHE A 64 12.61 -10.51 -5.42
C PHE A 64 13.49 -9.62 -6.30
N PHE A 65 13.25 -8.30 -6.32
CA PHE A 65 14.08 -7.36 -7.07
C PHE A 65 15.51 -7.24 -6.52
N LEU A 66 15.69 -7.37 -5.19
CA LEU A 66 17.02 -7.42 -4.59
C LEU A 66 17.80 -8.65 -5.07
N TYR A 67 17.13 -9.81 -5.06
CA TYR A 67 17.71 -11.04 -5.57
C TYR A 67 18.02 -10.95 -7.07
N ALA A 68 17.12 -10.34 -7.86
CA ALA A 68 17.35 -10.10 -9.28
C ALA A 68 18.57 -9.20 -9.52
N ALA A 69 18.75 -8.14 -8.72
CA ALA A 69 19.91 -7.27 -8.78
C ALA A 69 21.21 -8.03 -8.42
N TRP A 70 21.16 -8.83 -7.35
CA TRP A 70 22.29 -9.67 -6.96
C TRP A 70 22.69 -10.65 -8.07
N ARG A 71 21.72 -11.35 -8.67
CA ARG A 71 21.97 -12.25 -9.80
C ARG A 71 22.57 -11.51 -11.00
N GLN A 72 22.06 -10.33 -11.33
CA GLN A 72 22.58 -9.51 -12.43
C GLN A 72 24.01 -8.99 -12.15
N TYR A 73 24.37 -8.77 -10.89
CA TYR A 73 25.72 -8.37 -10.50
C TYR A 73 26.72 -9.52 -10.61
N VAL A 74 26.36 -10.71 -10.12
CA VAL A 74 27.24 -11.90 -10.14
C VAL A 74 27.37 -12.49 -11.55
N GLU A 75 26.26 -12.61 -12.26
CA GLU A 75 26.19 -13.23 -13.59
C GLU A 75 25.46 -12.28 -14.56
N PRO A 76 26.16 -11.27 -15.10
CA PRO A 76 25.54 -10.23 -15.90
C PRO A 76 24.88 -10.83 -17.13
N PHE A 77 23.59 -10.54 -17.30
CA PHE A 77 22.76 -11.04 -18.40
C PHE A 77 22.54 -12.56 -18.41
N GLY A 78 22.84 -13.26 -17.31
CA GLY A 78 22.56 -14.69 -17.17
C GLY A 78 21.07 -15.01 -17.00
N VAL A 79 20.26 -14.01 -16.62
CA VAL A 79 18.81 -14.17 -16.43
C VAL A 79 18.07 -13.65 -17.66
N ARG A 80 17.06 -14.40 -18.13
CA ARG A 80 16.37 -14.12 -19.41
C ARG A 80 15.90 -12.67 -19.55
N TYR A 81 15.26 -12.11 -18.51
CA TYR A 81 14.67 -10.77 -18.59
C TYR A 81 15.69 -9.62 -18.67
N THR A 82 16.90 -9.79 -18.12
CA THR A 82 17.99 -8.83 -18.34
C THR A 82 18.77 -9.15 -19.61
N GLY A 83 18.93 -10.44 -19.94
CA GLY A 83 19.65 -10.92 -21.11
C GLY A 83 19.08 -10.45 -22.44
N GLU A 84 17.76 -10.42 -22.57
CA GLU A 84 17.07 -9.87 -23.75
C GLU A 84 17.41 -8.39 -23.99
N LEU A 85 17.81 -7.65 -22.95
CA LEU A 85 18.15 -6.22 -23.02
C LEU A 85 19.67 -5.98 -23.09
N ARG A 86 20.50 -7.02 -23.20
CA ARG A 86 21.97 -6.92 -23.19
C ARG A 86 22.54 -5.97 -24.23
N SER A 87 21.93 -5.90 -25.41
CA SER A 87 22.36 -5.01 -26.49
C SER A 87 21.99 -3.54 -26.25
N THR A 88 21.07 -3.27 -25.31
CA THR A 88 20.46 -1.94 -25.12
C THR A 88 20.92 -1.27 -23.82
N ILE A 89 21.21 -2.04 -22.76
CA ILE A 89 21.62 -1.51 -21.45
C ILE A 89 22.95 -2.10 -21.01
N ARG A 90 23.76 -1.28 -20.31
CA ARG A 90 24.97 -1.74 -19.62
C ARG A 90 24.61 -2.59 -18.39
N ALA A 91 25.46 -3.58 -18.06
CA ALA A 91 25.24 -4.45 -16.91
C ALA A 91 25.09 -3.65 -15.59
N ASP A 92 25.99 -2.69 -15.34
CA ASP A 92 25.96 -1.85 -14.13
C ASP A 92 24.66 -1.05 -14.01
N ALA A 93 24.18 -0.51 -15.14
CA ALA A 93 22.95 0.28 -15.18
C ALA A 93 21.72 -0.60 -14.91
N ALA A 94 21.68 -1.83 -15.46
CA ALA A 94 20.61 -2.79 -15.16
C ALA A 94 20.59 -3.14 -13.66
N THR A 95 21.75 -3.41 -13.06
CA THR A 95 21.88 -3.68 -11.62
C THR A 95 21.40 -2.49 -10.78
N ALA A 96 21.83 -1.27 -11.13
CA ALA A 96 21.42 -0.06 -10.43
C ALA A 96 19.91 0.18 -10.50
N LEU A 97 19.27 -0.05 -11.65
CA LEU A 97 17.82 0.07 -11.80
C LEU A 97 17.05 -0.95 -10.97
N LEU A 98 17.51 -2.21 -10.96
CA LEU A 98 16.89 -3.26 -10.13
C LEU A 98 17.05 -2.95 -8.62
N LEU A 99 18.22 -2.46 -8.20
CA LEU A 99 18.44 -2.00 -6.82
C LEU A 99 17.55 -0.82 -6.46
N LEU A 100 17.39 0.16 -7.36
CA LEU A 100 16.50 1.30 -7.14
C LEU A 100 15.06 0.84 -6.95
N GLN A 101 14.57 -0.10 -7.78
CA GLN A 101 13.23 -0.66 -7.65
C GLN A 101 13.06 -1.48 -6.36
N SER A 102 14.06 -2.26 -5.97
CA SER A 102 14.06 -2.97 -4.68
C SER A 102 13.99 -2.01 -3.51
N ALA A 103 14.88 -1.01 -3.45
CA ALA A 103 14.90 -0.01 -2.39
C ALA A 103 13.58 0.75 -2.29
N SER A 104 12.99 1.09 -3.43
CA SER A 104 11.69 1.75 -3.53
C SER A 104 10.56 0.90 -2.92
N LEU A 105 10.51 -0.39 -3.27
CA LEU A 105 9.53 -1.34 -2.74
C LEU A 105 9.71 -1.59 -1.24
N LEU A 106 10.95 -1.76 -0.79
CA LEU A 106 11.27 -1.96 0.63
C LEU A 106 10.94 -0.73 1.46
N ALA A 107 11.20 0.48 0.94
CA ALA A 107 10.82 1.72 1.60
C ALA A 107 9.29 1.84 1.73
N SER A 108 8.53 1.56 0.67
CA SER A 108 7.07 1.58 0.72
C SER A 108 6.50 0.50 1.65
N ALA A 109 7.04 -0.71 1.60
CA ALA A 109 6.64 -1.81 2.50
C ALA A 109 6.94 -1.48 3.96
N GLY A 110 8.15 -0.97 4.25
CA GLY A 110 8.54 -0.53 5.58
C GLY A 110 7.64 0.59 6.10
N GLY A 111 7.35 1.60 5.27
CA GLY A 111 6.43 2.69 5.60
C GLY A 111 5.02 2.19 5.97
N LEU A 112 4.51 1.18 5.26
CA LEU A 112 3.18 0.62 5.48
C LEU A 112 3.11 -0.41 6.61
N LEU A 113 4.15 -1.21 6.84
CA LEU A 113 4.14 -2.25 7.87
C LEU A 113 4.53 -1.72 9.25
N THR A 114 5.45 -0.76 9.33
CA THR A 114 6.00 -0.28 10.60
C THR A 114 5.24 0.88 11.22
N SER A 115 4.29 1.51 10.51
CA SER A 115 3.56 2.63 11.10
C SER A 115 2.68 2.17 12.27
N LYS A 116 2.88 2.75 13.46
CA LYS A 116 2.24 2.27 14.68
C LYS A 116 0.71 2.40 14.56
N LEU A 117 -0.02 1.30 14.76
CA LEU A 117 -1.44 1.37 15.10
C LEU A 117 -1.55 1.52 16.63
N PRO A 118 -2.33 2.49 17.14
CA PRO A 118 -2.53 2.61 18.58
C PRO A 118 -3.22 1.34 19.14
N PRO A 119 -2.82 0.86 20.33
CA PRO A 119 -3.44 -0.29 20.97
C PRO A 119 -4.92 -0.03 21.27
N PRO A 120 -5.74 -1.11 21.39
CA PRO A 120 -7.13 -1.00 21.83
C PRO A 120 -7.16 -0.55 23.30
N GLY A 121 -7.32 0.75 23.54
CA GLY A 121 -7.42 1.34 24.88
C GLY A 121 -6.91 2.78 24.96
N ASP A 122 -5.80 3.10 24.29
CA ASP A 122 -5.12 4.41 24.38
C ASP A 122 -5.65 5.48 23.40
N ARG A 123 -6.87 5.29 22.87
CA ARG A 123 -7.40 6.13 21.78
C ARG A 123 -7.96 7.47 22.21
N ALA A 124 -7.90 7.82 23.49
CA ALA A 124 -8.23 9.16 23.95
C ALA A 124 -7.26 10.21 23.39
N ALA A 125 -6.03 9.82 23.03
CA ALA A 125 -5.00 10.71 22.47
C ALA A 125 -5.12 10.97 20.96
N GLY A 126 -6.17 10.45 20.30
CA GLY A 126 -6.25 10.46 18.85
C GLY A 126 -5.30 9.43 18.22
N CYS A 127 -5.69 8.89 17.07
CA CYS A 127 -4.74 8.13 16.27
C CYS A 127 -3.62 9.11 15.87
N LEU A 128 -2.38 8.79 16.23
CA LEU A 128 -1.24 9.65 15.91
C LEU A 128 -1.16 9.80 14.40
N PRO A 129 -0.97 11.02 13.87
CA PRO A 129 -0.85 11.23 12.43
C PRO A 129 0.22 10.30 11.88
N PHE A 130 -0.05 9.68 10.73
CA PHE A 130 0.92 8.85 10.01
C PHE A 130 2.28 9.55 10.02
N ALA A 131 3.23 9.03 10.79
CA ALA A 131 4.41 9.81 11.16
C ALA A 131 5.11 10.30 9.89
N VAL A 132 5.62 11.54 9.92
CA VAL A 132 6.26 12.19 8.75
C VAL A 132 7.27 11.25 8.08
N ARG A 133 8.01 10.47 8.87
CA ARG A 133 8.95 9.45 8.40
C ARG A 133 8.30 8.36 7.53
N HIS A 134 7.15 7.82 7.92
CA HIS A 134 6.46 6.80 7.13
C HIS A 134 5.86 7.40 5.84
N ARG A 135 5.34 8.64 5.89
CA ARG A 135 4.88 9.34 4.68
C ARG A 135 6.03 9.59 3.71
N ALA A 136 7.16 10.07 4.23
CA ALA A 136 8.36 10.29 3.44
C ALA A 136 8.87 8.97 2.83
N ALA A 137 8.85 7.86 3.58
CA ALA A 137 9.22 6.55 3.06
C ALA A 137 8.29 6.08 1.92
N LEU A 138 6.98 6.26 2.05
CA LEU A 138 6.01 5.92 1.01
C LEU A 138 6.19 6.76 -0.26
N TRP A 139 6.26 8.10 -0.11
CA TRP A 139 6.44 9.02 -1.23
C TRP A 139 7.82 8.88 -1.88
N GLY A 140 8.86 8.67 -1.07
CA GLY A 140 10.21 8.38 -1.56
C GLY A 140 10.25 7.07 -2.35
N GLY A 141 9.60 6.02 -1.84
CA GLY A 141 9.46 4.76 -2.58
C GLY A 141 8.67 4.90 -3.87
N ALA A 142 7.54 5.62 -3.87
CA ALA A 142 6.78 5.88 -5.09
C ALA A 142 7.57 6.71 -6.12
N GLY A 143 8.31 7.73 -5.67
CA GLY A 143 9.18 8.52 -6.52
C GLY A 143 10.32 7.70 -7.13
N GLY A 144 11.00 6.89 -6.33
CA GLY A 144 12.05 5.98 -6.80
C GLY A 144 11.53 4.95 -7.80
N ALA A 145 10.35 4.37 -7.55
CA ALA A 145 9.70 3.45 -8.47
C ALA A 145 9.30 4.13 -9.79
N ALA A 146 8.83 5.37 -9.76
CA ALA A 146 8.50 6.14 -10.95
C ALA A 146 9.74 6.46 -11.81
N VAL A 147 10.85 6.84 -11.17
CA VAL A 147 12.13 7.03 -11.87
C VAL A 147 12.61 5.72 -12.50
N GLY A 148 12.61 4.63 -11.74
CA GLY A 148 12.97 3.30 -12.24
C GLY A 148 12.08 2.87 -13.42
N ALA A 149 10.78 3.10 -13.34
CA ALA A 149 9.83 2.81 -14.41
C ALA A 149 10.12 3.63 -15.67
N ALA A 150 10.36 4.94 -15.54
CA ALA A 150 10.73 5.79 -16.67
C ALA A 150 12.02 5.31 -17.34
N CYS A 151 13.04 4.96 -16.56
CA CYS A 151 14.30 4.42 -17.09
C CYS A 151 14.09 3.10 -17.85
N TRP A 152 13.34 2.15 -17.29
CA TRP A 152 13.03 0.90 -17.99
C TRP A 152 12.20 1.12 -19.26
N MET A 153 11.24 2.04 -19.25
CA MET A 153 10.47 2.40 -20.44
C MET A 153 11.38 2.97 -21.54
N VAL A 154 12.36 3.82 -21.19
CA VAL A 154 13.35 4.33 -22.15
C VAL A 154 14.18 3.19 -22.74
N VAL A 155 14.57 2.20 -21.93
CA VAL A 155 15.31 1.02 -22.40
C VAL A 155 14.47 0.18 -23.36
N LEU A 156 13.20 -0.09 -23.04
CA LEU A 156 12.29 -0.83 -23.92
C LEU A 156 11.98 -0.09 -25.23
N VAL A 157 11.85 1.24 -25.19
CA VAL A 157 11.68 2.04 -26.42
C VAL A 157 12.95 2.00 -27.26
N ARG A 158 14.13 2.09 -26.64
CA ARG A 158 15.42 1.96 -27.34
C ARG A 158 15.62 0.58 -27.94
N SER A 159 15.19 -0.50 -27.28
CA SER A 159 15.31 -1.86 -27.84
C SER A 159 14.51 -1.99 -29.14
N VAL A 160 13.30 -1.41 -29.18
CA VAL A 160 12.45 -1.33 -30.38
C VAL A 160 13.08 -0.47 -31.47
N GLN A 161 13.73 0.64 -31.13
CA GLN A 161 14.41 1.51 -32.10
C GLN A 161 15.61 0.82 -32.76
N ILE A 162 16.38 0.03 -32.00
CA ILE A 162 17.59 -0.63 -32.48
C ILE A 162 17.26 -1.89 -33.31
N HIS A 163 16.35 -2.74 -32.84
CA HIS A 163 16.08 -4.06 -33.45
C HIS A 163 14.79 -4.09 -34.29
N GLY A 164 14.10 -2.95 -34.41
CA GLY A 164 12.82 -2.83 -35.09
C GLY A 164 11.64 -3.40 -34.30
N ARG A 165 10.42 -3.07 -34.73
CA ARG A 165 9.18 -3.38 -34.00
C ARG A 165 8.87 -4.88 -33.86
N LYS A 166 9.38 -5.74 -34.74
CA LYS A 166 9.16 -7.19 -34.69
C LYS A 166 10.08 -7.91 -33.70
N TYR A 167 11.35 -7.51 -33.62
CA TYR A 167 12.37 -8.23 -32.84
C TYR A 167 12.79 -7.50 -31.56
N GLY A 168 12.58 -6.18 -31.47
CA GLY A 168 12.90 -5.39 -30.27
C GLY A 168 11.73 -5.15 -29.32
N SER A 169 10.53 -5.60 -29.68
CA SER A 169 9.30 -5.37 -28.92
C SER A 169 9.08 -6.44 -27.85
N HIS A 170 9.84 -6.33 -26.76
CA HIS A 170 9.76 -7.24 -25.62
C HIS A 170 8.68 -6.80 -24.61
N TRP A 171 7.41 -6.74 -25.02
CA TRP A 171 6.31 -6.37 -24.10
C TRP A 171 6.14 -7.36 -22.94
N GLU A 172 6.66 -8.58 -23.08
CA GLU A 172 6.79 -9.54 -21.99
C GLU A 172 7.60 -8.99 -20.80
N LEU A 173 8.42 -7.96 -21.00
CA LEU A 173 9.23 -7.30 -19.98
C LEU A 173 8.57 -6.04 -19.40
N ALA A 174 7.36 -5.68 -19.84
CA ALA A 174 6.65 -4.50 -19.35
C ALA A 174 6.32 -4.55 -17.85
N TRP A 175 6.37 -5.73 -17.24
CA TRP A 175 6.24 -5.86 -15.79
C TRP A 175 7.43 -5.24 -15.03
N LEU A 176 8.61 -5.08 -15.64
CA LEU A 176 9.77 -4.42 -15.02
C LEU A 176 9.45 -2.96 -14.64
N PRO A 177 8.94 -2.10 -15.54
CA PRO A 177 8.51 -0.75 -15.15
C PRO A 177 7.19 -0.74 -14.38
N VAL A 178 6.20 -1.55 -14.79
CA VAL A 178 4.83 -1.44 -14.26
C VAL A 178 4.70 -2.04 -12.85
N GLY A 179 5.34 -3.18 -12.58
CA GLY A 179 5.17 -3.93 -11.34
C GLY A 179 5.54 -3.13 -10.08
N PRO A 180 6.79 -2.64 -9.96
CA PRO A 180 7.23 -1.86 -8.81
C PRO A 180 6.44 -0.56 -8.63
N LEU A 181 6.14 0.13 -9.73
CA LEU A 181 5.36 1.37 -9.72
C LEU A 181 3.95 1.12 -9.19
N ALA A 182 3.25 0.11 -9.72
CA ALA A 182 1.91 -0.25 -9.29
C ALA A 182 1.88 -0.65 -7.81
N ALA A 183 2.85 -1.45 -7.35
CA ALA A 183 2.93 -1.87 -5.95
C ALA A 183 3.17 -0.68 -4.99
N CYS A 184 4.08 0.25 -5.33
CA CYS A 184 4.31 1.46 -4.53
C CYS A 184 3.09 2.37 -4.52
N LEU A 185 2.41 2.56 -5.66
CA LEU A 185 1.19 3.36 -5.75
C LEU A 185 0.03 2.74 -4.95
N LEU A 186 -0.12 1.42 -4.98
CA LEU A 186 -1.09 0.70 -4.15
C LEU A 186 -0.78 0.90 -2.66
N CYS A 187 0.48 0.81 -2.25
CA CYS A 187 0.87 1.09 -0.86
C CYS A 187 0.54 2.54 -0.45
N CYS A 188 0.77 3.52 -1.32
CA CYS A 188 0.40 4.91 -1.08
C CYS A 188 -1.13 5.09 -1.00
N HIS A 189 -1.88 4.44 -1.90
CA HIS A 189 -3.34 4.49 -1.92
C HIS A 189 -3.95 3.86 -0.66
N VAL A 190 -3.42 2.71 -0.22
CA VAL A 190 -3.84 2.09 1.03
C VAL A 190 -3.53 3.04 2.19
N ALA A 191 -2.34 3.62 2.26
CA ALA A 191 -2.01 4.58 3.31
C ALA A 191 -2.95 5.81 3.33
N SER A 192 -3.36 6.33 2.17
CA SER A 192 -4.29 7.45 2.09
C SER A 192 -5.71 7.06 2.48
N MET A 193 -6.18 5.87 2.07
CA MET A 193 -7.45 5.29 2.48
C MET A 193 -7.52 5.14 4.00
N LEU A 194 -6.51 4.54 4.61
CA LEU A 194 -6.43 4.35 6.07
C LEU A 194 -6.44 5.69 6.83
N ALA A 195 -5.72 6.70 6.32
CA ALA A 195 -5.72 8.04 6.88
C ALA A 195 -7.04 8.79 6.64
N GLY A 196 -7.84 8.39 5.65
CA GLY A 196 -9.20 8.87 5.41
C GLY A 196 -10.16 8.34 6.47
N THR A 197 -10.20 7.02 6.65
CA THR A 197 -11.04 6.34 7.66
C THR A 197 -10.77 6.87 9.06
N GLU A 198 -9.50 7.12 9.40
CA GLU A 198 -9.11 7.69 10.68
C GLU A 198 -9.67 9.10 10.92
N ARG A 199 -9.61 9.97 9.89
CA ARG A 199 -10.17 11.33 9.97
C ARG A 199 -11.68 11.31 10.15
N GLU A 200 -12.36 10.37 9.50
CA GLU A 200 -13.79 10.19 9.63
C GLU A 200 -14.19 9.73 11.04
N ILE A 201 -13.48 8.77 11.63
CA ILE A 201 -13.66 8.37 13.03
C ILE A 201 -13.47 9.56 13.99
N GLN A 202 -12.42 10.37 13.78
CA GLN A 202 -12.21 11.58 14.58
C GLN A 202 -13.34 12.60 14.40
N ARG A 203 -13.88 12.71 13.19
CA ARG A 203 -15.02 13.58 12.88
C ARG A 203 -16.29 13.11 13.59
N LEU A 204 -16.58 11.81 13.59
CA LEU A 204 -17.71 11.21 14.31
C LEU A 204 -17.60 11.46 15.83
N ARG A 205 -16.40 11.31 16.40
CA ARG A 205 -16.13 11.68 17.80
C ARG A 205 -16.35 13.17 18.04
N GLY A 206 -15.88 14.03 17.14
CA GLY A 206 -16.08 15.47 17.19
C GLY A 206 -17.56 15.87 17.16
N TYR A 207 -18.36 15.20 16.33
CA TYR A 207 -19.81 15.39 16.30
C TYR A 207 -20.47 15.00 17.61
N ARG A 208 -20.10 13.85 18.19
CA ARG A 208 -20.57 13.48 19.54
C ARG A 208 -20.31 14.59 20.55
N TYR A 209 -19.08 15.11 20.66
CA TYR A 209 -18.77 16.20 21.60
C TYR A 209 -19.51 17.50 21.30
N ARG A 210 -19.73 17.83 20.02
CA ARG A 210 -20.39 19.08 19.61
C ARG A 210 -21.90 19.05 19.80
N PHE A 211 -22.50 17.86 19.71
CA PHE A 211 -23.93 17.63 19.95
C PHE A 211 -24.24 17.15 21.37
N LYS A 212 -23.23 17.01 22.23
CA LYS A 212 -23.37 16.80 23.67
C LYS A 212 -23.91 18.04 24.43
N LYS A 213 -24.71 18.89 23.77
CA LYS A 213 -25.13 20.18 24.34
C LYS A 213 -26.17 20.01 25.45
N LEU A 214 -25.75 20.51 26.62
CA LEU A 214 -26.52 21.19 27.68
C LEU A 214 -27.48 20.33 28.52
#